data_AF-A0A975BAF8-F1
#
_entry.id   AF-A0A975BAF8-F1
#
_cell.length_a   1.000
_cell.length_b   1.000
_cell.length_c   1.000
_cell.angle_alpha   90.00
_cell.angle_beta   90.00
_cell.angle_gamma   90.00
#
_symmetry.space_group_name_H-M   'P 1'
#
loop_
_entity.id
_entity.type
_entity.pdbx_description
1 polymer ?
#
loop_
_entity_poly.entity_id
_entity_poly.type
_entity_poly.pdbx_seq_one_letter_code
_entity_poly.pdbx_strand_id
1 'polypeptide(L)' 'METIEKYYQVDRREISFLKFIFEAYDGIAVLTTIDAKSGRIVLKIPPGCEADADALITDMKKNIMIEPVIN' A
#
# COMPACT_ATOMS: atom_id res chain seq x y z
N MET A 1 -10.03 13.97 -8.71
CA MET A 1 -9.98 12.64 -9.33
C MET A 1 -10.21 11.65 -8.22
N GLU A 2 -11.21 10.78 -8.34
CA GLU A 2 -11.56 9.83 -7.27
C GLU A 2 -10.62 8.62 -7.38
N THR A 3 -9.87 8.35 -6.32
CA THR A 3 -8.95 7.21 -6.23
C THR A 3 -9.61 6.09 -5.42
N ILE A 4 -9.34 4.84 -5.78
CA ILE A 4 -9.74 3.69 -4.97
C ILE A 4 -8.81 3.64 -3.76
N GLU A 5 -9.37 3.60 -2.56
CA GLU A 5 -8.59 3.49 -1.33
C GLU A 5 -8.60 2.05 -0.79
N LYS A 6 -7.41 1.48 -0.58
CA LYS A 6 -7.24 0.18 0.08
C LYS A 6 -6.42 0.35 1.34
N TYR A 7 -6.95 -0.14 2.45
CA TYR A 7 -6.36 0.02 3.79
C TYR A 7 -5.63 -1.24 4.19
N TYR A 8 -4.42 -1.06 4.76
CA TYR A 8 -3.60 -2.18 5.20
C TYR A 8 -2.99 -1.93 6.56
N GLN A 9 -2.80 -3.05 7.27
CA GLN A 9 -1.99 -3.18 8.45
C GLN A 9 -0.65 -3.77 8.03
N VAL A 10 0.46 -3.11 8.35
CA VAL A 10 1.81 -3.57 7.98
C VAL A 10 2.73 -3.60 9.19
N ASP A 11 3.87 -4.25 9.07
CA ASP A 11 4.96 -4.03 10.03
C ASP A 11 5.41 -2.56 9.93
N ARG A 12 5.33 -1.82 11.04
CA ARG A 12 5.68 -0.39 11.08
C ARG A 12 7.11 -0.09 10.62
N ARG A 13 8.04 -1.05 10.73
CA ARG A 13 9.43 -0.91 10.28
C ARG A 13 9.54 -0.88 8.76
N GLU A 14 8.56 -1.47 8.07
CA GLU A 14 8.53 -1.62 6.63
C GLU A 14 7.79 -0.48 5.92
N ILE A 15 7.14 0.45 6.65
CA ILE A 15 6.38 1.56 6.06
C ILE A 15 7.23 2.37 5.08
N SER A 16 8.46 2.73 5.47
CA SER A 16 9.37 3.50 4.61
C SER A 16 9.81 2.72 3.38
N PHE A 17 10.06 1.42 3.53
CA PHE A 17 10.41 0.55 2.41
C PHE A 17 9.24 0.40 1.43
N LEU A 18 8.04 0.09 1.94
CA LEU A 18 6.81 0.00 1.16
C LEU A 18 6.56 1.31 0.39
N LYS A 19 6.66 2.45 1.08
CA LYS A 19 6.47 3.77 0.47
C LYS A 19 7.45 3.99 -0.68
N PHE A 20 8.73 3.70 -0.47
CA PHE A 20 9.77 3.84 -1.49
C PHE A 20 9.49 2.97 -2.72
N ILE A 21 9.03 1.73 -2.52
CA ILE A 21 8.66 0.84 -3.64
C ILE A 21 7.50 1.44 -4.43
N PHE A 22 6.41 1.89 -3.79
CA PHE A 22 5.29 2.50 -4.51
C PHE A 22 5.67 3.81 -5.21
N GLU A 23 6.56 4.62 -4.64
CA GLU A 23 7.07 5.85 -5.28
C GLU A 23 7.96 5.56 -6.50
N ALA A 24 8.59 4.39 -6.57
CA ALA A 24 9.39 3.97 -7.72
C ALA A 24 8.53 3.53 -8.92
N TYR A 25 7.26 3.16 -8.69
CA TYR A 25 6.32 2.80 -9.74
C TYR A 25 5.37 3.97 -10.04
N ASP A 26 5.73 4.77 -11.05
CA ASP A 26 4.90 5.89 -11.49
C ASP A 26 3.49 5.42 -11.88
N GLY A 27 2.48 6.06 -11.27
CA GLY A 27 1.07 5.91 -11.65
C GLY A 27 0.33 4.71 -11.07
N ILE A 28 0.97 3.82 -10.30
CA ILE A 28 0.29 2.62 -9.76
C ILE A 28 -0.53 2.93 -8.51
N ALA A 29 0.09 3.53 -7.49
CA ALA A 29 -0.60 3.94 -6.27
C ALA A 29 0.26 4.91 -5.45
N VAL A 30 -0.38 5.72 -4.62
CA VAL A 30 0.29 6.51 -3.59
C VAL A 30 0.05 5.89 -2.22
N LEU A 31 1.12 5.53 -1.52
CA LEU A 31 1.06 5.07 -0.13
C LEU A 31 1.07 6.25 0.84
N THR A 32 0.05 6.34 1.68
CA THR A 32 -0.02 7.29 2.80
C THR A 32 -0.03 6.56 4.13
N THR A 33 0.82 6.98 5.05
CA THR A 33 0.81 6.49 6.43
C THR A 33 -0.34 7.14 7.20
N ILE A 34 -1.25 6.32 7.73
CA ILE A 34 -2.35 6.78 8.60
C ILE A 34 -1.88 6.85 10.04
N ASP A 35 -1.24 5.78 10.52
CA ASP A 35 -0.66 5.71 11.85
C ASP A 35 0.63 4.87 11.82
N ALA A 36 1.76 5.56 11.95
CA ALA A 36 3.08 4.93 11.94
C ALA A 36 3.32 4.02 13.15
N LYS A 37 2.68 4.29 14.29
CA LYS A 37 2.91 3.51 15.51
C LYS A 37 2.21 2.16 15.43
N SER A 38 0.96 2.15 14.97
CA SER A 38 0.22 0.89 14.76
C SER A 38 0.62 0.18 13.48
N GLY A 39 1.16 0.87 12.46
CA GLY A 39 1.46 0.26 11.17
C GLY A 39 0.31 0.37 10.17
N ARG A 40 -0.58 1.35 10.33
CA ARG A 40 -1.74 1.52 9.45
C ARG A 40 -1.41 2.44 8.28
N ILE A 41 -1.67 1.96 7.06
CA ILE A 41 -1.43 2.68 5.81
C ILE A 41 -2.68 2.63 4.91
N VAL A 42 -2.72 3.53 3.93
CA VAL A 42 -3.67 3.48 2.81
C VAL A 42 -2.93 3.58 1.49
N LEU A 43 -3.30 2.75 0.52
CA LEU A 43 -2.98 2.92 -0.88
C LEU A 43 -4.10 3.69 -1.56
N LYS A 44 -3.76 4.80 -2.22
CA LYS A 44 -4.66 5.53 -3.12
C LYS A 44 -4.31 5.16 -4.55
N ILE A 45 -5.19 4.42 -5.20
CA ILE A 45 -4.96 3.78 -6.49
C ILE A 45 -5.76 4.54 -7.56
N PRO A 46 -5.13 5.00 -8.65
CA PRO A 46 -5.85 5.55 -9.80
C PRO A 46 -6.77 4.49 -10.44
N PRO A 47 -7.97 4.86 -10.92
CA PRO A 47 -8.83 3.92 -11.62
C PRO A 47 -8.13 3.24 -12.79
N GLY A 48 -8.25 1.91 -12.88
CA GLY A 48 -7.61 1.09 -13.91
C GLY A 48 -6.23 0.53 -13.54
N CYS A 49 -5.66 0.91 -12.39
CA CYS A 49 -4.36 0.43 -11.89
C CYS A 49 -4.49 -0.59 -10.74
N GLU A 50 -5.70 -1.05 -10.42
CA GLU A 50 -5.98 -1.91 -9.26
C GLU A 50 -5.27 -3.26 -9.35
N ALA A 51 -5.25 -3.86 -10.54
CA ALA A 51 -4.61 -5.14 -10.76
C ALA A 51 -3.09 -5.07 -10.55
N ASP A 52 -2.45 -3.99 -11.01
CA ASP A 52 -1.02 -3.78 -10.84
C ASP A 52 -0.67 -3.51 -9.37
N ALA A 53 -1.47 -2.69 -8.68
CA ALA A 53 -1.32 -2.45 -7.25
C ALA A 53 -1.50 -3.74 -6.43
N ASP A 54 -2.49 -4.56 -6.77
CA ASP A 54 -2.75 -5.85 -6.11
C ASP A 54 -1.65 -6.87 -6.36
N ALA A 55 -1.09 -6.91 -7.58
CA ALA A 55 0.03 -7.76 -7.92
C ALA A 55 1.27 -7.38 -7.10
N LEU A 56 1.56 -6.08 -6.98
CA LEU A 56 2.67 -5.58 -6.17
C LEU A 56 2.50 -5.93 -4.69
N ILE A 57 1.32 -5.69 -4.10
CA ILE A 57 1.03 -6.08 -2.72
C ILE A 57 1.18 -7.59 -2.52
N THR A 58 0.67 -8.40 -3.45
CA THR A 58 0.75 -9.86 -3.38
C THR A 58 2.20 -10.35 -3.42
N ASP A 59 3.06 -9.71 -4.21
CA ASP A 59 4.48 -10.04 -4.24
C ASP A 59 5.20 -9.64 -2.93
N MET A 60 4.94 -8.44 -2.42
CA MET A 60 5.55 -7.95 -1.19
C MET A 60 5.14 -8.77 0.05
N LYS A 61 3.90 -9.27 0.08
CA LYS A 61 3.37 -10.17 1.12
C LYS A 61 4.22 -11.43 1.34
N LYS A 62 5.04 -11.83 0.36
CA LYS A 62 5.92 -13.01 0.48
C LYS A 62 7.02 -12.81 1.53
N ASN A 63 7.41 -11.55 1.79
CA ASN A 63 8.54 -11.21 2.68
C ASN A 63 8.15 -10.24 3.80
N ILE A 64 7.02 -9.54 3.66
CA ILE A 64 6.58 -8.48 4.57
C ILE A 64 5.17 -8.80 5.06
N MET A 65 4.92 -8.62 6.37
CA MET A 65 3.56 -8.68 6.91
C MET A 65 2.75 -7.49 6.41
N ILE A 66 1.72 -7.78 5.62
CA ILE A 66 0.77 -6.81 5.07
C ILE A 66 -0.60 -7.50 5.15
N GLU A 67 -1.58 -6.94 5.85
CA GLU A 67 -2.93 -7.51 5.92
C GLU A 67 -3.98 -6.46 5.57
N PRO A 68 -5.00 -6.80 4.76
CA PRO A 68 -6.07 -5.87 4.47
C PRO A 68 -6.85 -5.56 5.76
N VAL A 69 -7.20 -4.29 5.95
CA VAL A 69 -8.08 -3.86 7.04
C VAL A 69 -9.47 -3.67 6.47
N ILE A 70 -10.42 -4.45 6.97
CA ILE A 70 -11.84 -4.21 6.69
C ILE A 70 -12.26 -3.03 7.58
N ASN A 71 -12.69 -1.93 6.96
CA ASN A 71 -13.36 -0.84 7.67
C ASN A 71 -14.80 -1.23 7.99
#